data_AF-A0A3E4YLV7-F1
#
_entry.id   AF-A0A3E4YLV7-F1
#
_cell.length_a   1.000
_cell.length_b   1.000
_cell.length_c   1.000
_cell.angle_alpha   90.00
_cell.angle_beta   90.00
_cell.angle_gamma   90.00
#
_symmetry.space_group_name_H-M   'P 1'
#
loop_
_entity.id
_entity.type
_entity.pdbx_description
1 polymer ?
#
loop_
_entity_poly.entity_id
_entity_poly.type
_entity_poly.pdbx_seq_one_letter_code
_entity_poly.pdbx_strand_id
1 'polypeptide(L)' 'MSKVYILSADTYEECWGCEITVFGVFTTKRKAQKIKAELEKEYSYIFQIDEFNLDELADVYIGGFID' A
#
# COMPACT_ATOMS: atom_id res chain seq x y z
N MET A 1 5.85 20.75 2.04
CA MET A 1 5.16 19.70 2.82
C MET A 1 5.92 18.41 2.64
N SER A 2 6.19 17.69 3.72
CA SER A 2 6.85 16.39 3.68
C SER A 2 5.83 15.33 3.28
N LYS A 3 6.23 14.37 2.45
CA LYS A 3 5.37 13.29 1.97
C LYS A 3 5.84 11.95 2.52
N VAL A 4 4.89 11.06 2.75
CA VAL A 4 5.14 9.64 3.03
C VAL A 4 4.45 8.79 1.98
N TYR A 5 4.97 7.59 1.79
CA TYR A 5 4.53 6.64 0.78
C TYR A 5 4.22 5.32 1.48
N ILE A 6 2.98 4.87 1.41
CA ILE A 6 2.54 3.63 2.02
C ILE A 6 2.53 2.54 0.94
N LEU A 7 3.20 1.43 1.20
CA LEU A 7 3.14 0.23 0.37
C LEU A 7 2.15 -0.74 1.00
N SER A 8 1.09 -1.07 0.27
CA SER A 8 0.04 -2.00 0.70
C SER A 8 -0.28 -3.00 -0.42
N ALA A 9 -1.01 -4.05 -0.09
CA ALA A 9 -1.64 -4.93 -1.07
C ALA A 9 -2.91 -5.54 -0.47
N ASP A 10 -3.84 -5.96 -1.33
CA ASP A 10 -4.87 -6.92 -0.94
C ASP A 10 -4.23 -8.31 -0.88
N THR A 11 -4.18 -8.86 0.33
CA THR A 11 -3.64 -10.19 0.65
C THR A 11 -4.73 -11.25 0.77
N TYR A 12 -5.98 -10.89 0.48
CA TYR A 12 -7.07 -11.86 0.47
C TYR A 12 -7.05 -12.69 -0.80
N GLU A 13 -6.94 -14.01 -0.64
CA GLU A 13 -6.81 -14.95 -1.77
C GLU A 13 -8.14 -15.62 -2.17
N GLU A 14 -9.24 -15.36 -1.46
CA GLU A 14 -10.54 -15.96 -1.75
C GLU A 14 -11.47 -15.01 -2.55
N CYS A 15 -12.60 -15.55 -3.02
CA CYS A 15 -13.46 -14.88 -3.99
C CYS A 15 -14.36 -13.77 -3.43
N TRP A 16 -14.47 -13.64 -2.09
CA TRP A 16 -15.43 -12.74 -1.44
C TRP A 16 -14.84 -12.08 -0.20
N GLY A 17 -14.18 -10.93 -0.39
CA GLY A 17 -13.59 -10.17 0.71
C GLY A 17 -12.42 -9.33 0.24
N CYS A 18 -11.77 -8.70 1.20
CA CYS A 18 -10.51 -8.01 1.02
C CYS A 18 -9.74 -8.04 2.34
N GLU A 19 -8.43 -8.11 2.25
CA GLU A 19 -7.53 -8.05 3.41
C GLU A 19 -6.40 -7.10 3.03
N ILE A 20 -6.55 -5.83 3.37
CA ILE A 20 -5.53 -4.84 3.02
C ILE A 20 -4.40 -4.90 4.04
N THR A 21 -3.26 -5.41 3.61
CA THR A 21 -2.03 -5.46 4.43
C THR A 21 -1.09 -4.34 4.05
N VAL A 22 -0.58 -3.62 5.05
CA VAL A 22 0.47 -2.59 4.89
C VAL A 22 1.84 -3.24 5.11
N PHE A 23 2.71 -3.14 4.11
CA PHE A 23 4.06 -3.71 4.12
C PHE A 23 5.13 -2.70 4.52
N GLY A 24 4.84 -1.39 4.42
CA GLY A 24 5.76 -0.38 4.89
C GLY A 24 5.33 1.06 4.63
N VAL A 25 5.95 1.98 5.39
CA VAL A 25 5.79 3.42 5.24
C VAL A 25 7.16 4.04 4.98
N PHE A 26 7.28 4.83 3.91
CA PHE A 26 8.55 5.33 3.42
C PHE A 26 8.53 6.84 3.28
N THR A 27 9.68 7.48 3.50
CA THR A 27 9.85 8.93 3.28
C THR A 27 10.15 9.28 1.83
N THR A 28 10.41 8.30 0.96
CA THR A 28 10.65 8.53 -0.48
C THR A 28 10.00 7.45 -1.34
N LYS A 29 9.43 7.87 -2.47
CA LYS A 29 8.82 6.97 -3.46
C LYS A 29 9.78 5.90 -3.96
N ARG A 30 11.05 6.27 -4.17
CA ARG A 30 12.10 5.36 -4.66
C ARG A 30 12.34 4.19 -3.70
N LYS A 31 12.31 4.42 -2.37
CA LYS A 31 12.45 3.35 -1.38
C LYS A 31 11.24 2.41 -1.43
N ALA A 32 10.02 2.96 -1.47
CA ALA A 32 8.80 2.18 -1.59
C ALA A 32 8.80 1.31 -2.86
N GLN A 33 9.17 1.89 -4.01
CA GLN A 33 9.27 1.17 -5.29
C GLN A 33 10.32 0.05 -5.27
N LYS A 34 11.47 0.28 -4.62
CA LYS A 34 12.49 -0.76 -4.47
C LYS A 34 11.95 -1.96 -3.70
N ILE A 35 11.32 -1.71 -2.54
CA ILE A 35 10.75 -2.78 -1.72
C ILE A 35 9.59 -3.48 -2.44
N LYS A 36 8.72 -2.72 -3.11
CA LYS A 36 7.66 -3.29 -3.97
C LYS A 36 8.22 -4.29 -4.99
N ALA A 37 9.25 -3.91 -5.73
CA ALA A 37 9.88 -4.78 -6.73
C ALA A 37 10.58 -6.01 -6.13
N GLU A 38 10.94 -5.98 -4.83
CA GLU A 38 11.45 -7.15 -4.10
C GLU A 38 10.28 -8.06 -3.71
N LEU A 39 9.18 -7.52 -3.17
CA LEU A 39 7.99 -8.28 -2.78
C LEU A 39 7.24 -8.90 -3.97
N GLU A 40 7.19 -8.22 -5.12
CA GLU A 40 6.60 -8.74 -6.37
C GLU A 40 7.33 -9.98 -6.92
N LYS A 41 8.53 -10.29 -6.42
CA LYS A 41 9.25 -11.54 -6.77
C LYS A 41 8.84 -12.72 -5.88
N GLU A 42 8.29 -12.43 -4.71
CA GLU A 42 7.96 -13.42 -3.67
C GLU A 42 6.45 -13.71 -3.63
N TYR A 43 5.63 -12.68 -3.84
CA TYR A 43 4.18 -12.75 -3.73
C TYR A 43 3.50 -12.42 -5.05
N SER A 44 2.33 -13.01 -5.28
CA SER A 44 1.47 -12.71 -6.44
C SER A 44 0.42 -11.63 -6.15
N TYR A 45 0.55 -10.92 -5.02
CA TYR A 45 -0.38 -9.86 -4.63
C TYR A 45 -0.25 -8.62 -5.54
N ILE A 46 -1.34 -7.86 -5.64
CA ILE A 46 -1.34 -6.60 -6.37
C ILE A 46 -0.92 -5.48 -5.41
N PHE A 47 0.38 -5.16 -5.42
CA PHE A 47 0.93 -4.12 -4.56
C PHE A 47 0.64 -2.70 -5.07
N GLN A 48 0.27 -1.81 -4.15
CA GLN A 48 -0.02 -0.39 -4.38
C GLN A 48 0.92 0.50 -3.56
N ILE A 49 1.24 1.68 -4.10
CA ILE A 49 1.99 2.71 -3.39
C ILE A 49 1.18 3.99 -3.40
N ASP A 50 0.64 4.35 -2.25
CA ASP A 50 -0.16 5.55 -2.06
C ASP A 50 0.69 6.65 -1.42
N GLU A 51 0.43 7.89 -1.82
CA GLU A 51 1.17 9.08 -1.39
C GLU A 51 0.32 9.91 -0.43
N PHE A 52 0.92 10.29 0.71
CA PHE A 52 0.26 11.03 1.77
C PHE A 52 1.10 12.22 2.22
N ASN A 53 0.42 13.26 2.72
CA ASN A 53 1.09 14.32 3.45
C ASN A 53 1.41 13.84 4.87
N LEU A 54 2.63 14.13 5.33
CA LEU A 54 3.06 13.82 6.68
C LEU A 54 2.33 14.71 7.70
N ASP A 55 1.89 14.12 8.80
CA ASP A 55 1.21 14.80 9.93
C ASP A 55 -0.09 15.52 9.56
N GLU A 56 -0.73 15.12 8.47
CA GLU A 56 -2.01 15.65 8.00
C GLU A 56 -3.08 14.54 7.97
N LEU A 57 -4.35 14.92 8.11
CA LEU A 57 -5.46 13.99 7.92
C LEU A 57 -5.46 13.48 6.47
N ALA A 58 -5.49 12.16 6.33
CA ALA A 58 -5.59 11.50 5.05
C ALA A 58 -7.05 11.23 4.69
N ASP A 59 -7.45 11.62 3.47
CA ASP A 59 -8.72 11.25 2.86
C ASP A 59 -8.45 10.33 1.65
N VAL A 60 -7.92 9.14 1.93
CA VAL A 60 -7.57 8.15 0.91
C VAL A 60 -8.20 6.81 1.30
N TYR A 61 -8.99 6.28 0.38
CA TYR A 61 -9.52 4.94 0.47
C TYR A 61 -8.45 3.94 0.03
N ILE A 62 -8.01 3.08 0.94
CA ILE A 62 -6.95 2.08 0.71
C ILE A 62 -7.49 0.67 0.42
N GLY A 63 -8.81 0.53 0.26
CA GLY A 63 -9.48 -0.75 -0.01
C GLY A 63 -10.50 -1.13 1.07
N GLY A 64 -11.31 -2.15 0.77
CA GLY A 64 -12.54 -2.45 1.51
C GLY A 64 -13.68 -2.89 0.57
N PHE A 65 -14.74 -3.45 1.15
CA PHE A 65 -16.05 -3.49 0.50
C PHE A 65 -16.83 -2.24 0.91
N ILE A 66 -17.34 -1.48 -0.07
CA ILE A 66 -18.34 -0.43 0.15
C ILE A 66 -19.67 -1.04 -0.27
N ASP A 67 -20.59 -1.17 0.69
CA ASP A 67 -21.96 -1.66 0.51
C ASP A 67 -22.81 -0.66 -0.31
#